data_AF-A0A838HPD4-F1
#
_entry.id   AF-A0A838HPD4-F1
#
_cell.length_a   1.000
_cell.length_b   1.000
_cell.length_c   1.000
_cell.angle_alpha   90.00
_cell.angle_beta   90.00
_cell.angle_gamma   90.00
#
_symmetry.space_group_name_H-M   'P 1'
#
loop_
_entity.id
_entity.type
_entity.pdbx_description
1 polymer ?
#
loop_
_entity_poly.entity_id
_entity_poly.type
_entity_poly.pdbx_seq_one_letter_code
_entity_poly.pdbx_strand_id
1 'polypeptide(L)'
;MRIPMLFVAVLATATSLTAQEQAALPSGWQARADRANAPMQNVKFVPMGDGYHVTLGPSVILYNPAQRAEGAYRAQASFTQTRAPAHPEAYGLLVGGQNLDAPNQDYLYFLVRGDGKFLVKHRAGAETHTLVDWTEHAAITRADAAGKATHALAIEATSEGVRFLVN
;
A
#
# COMPACT_ATOMS: atom_id res chain seq x y z
N MET A 1 -31.95 -39.24 45.16
CA MET A 1 -32.54 -38.48 44.03
C MET A 1 -31.40 -37.73 43.35
N ARG A 2 -30.95 -38.16 42.18
CA ARG A 2 -29.76 -37.63 41.48
C ARG A 2 -30.20 -36.62 40.43
N ILE A 3 -29.77 -35.36 40.55
CA ILE A 3 -30.03 -34.29 39.58
C ILE A 3 -28.99 -34.42 38.45
N PRO A 4 -29.37 -34.58 37.17
CA PRO A 4 -28.41 -34.55 36.09
C PRO A 4 -28.08 -33.08 35.75
N MET A 5 -26.82 -32.71 35.90
CA MET A 5 -26.28 -31.41 35.49
C MET A 5 -25.93 -31.49 34.00
N LEU A 6 -26.70 -30.80 33.16
CA LEU A 6 -26.43 -30.70 31.73
C LEU A 6 -25.36 -29.63 31.49
N PHE A 7 -24.16 -30.05 31.08
CA PHE A 7 -23.14 -29.14 30.57
C PHE A 7 -23.48 -28.76 29.13
N VAL A 8 -23.82 -27.50 28.89
CA VAL A 8 -23.92 -26.94 27.54
C VAL A 8 -22.52 -26.52 27.12
N ALA A 9 -21.91 -27.27 26.19
CA ALA A 9 -20.70 -26.85 25.52
C ALA A 9 -21.06 -25.82 24.45
N VAL A 10 -20.75 -24.55 24.70
CA VAL A 10 -20.80 -23.50 23.67
C VAL A 10 -19.60 -23.70 22.76
N LEU A 11 -19.85 -24.21 21.55
CA LEU A 11 -18.86 -24.28 20.50
C LEU A 11 -18.70 -22.86 19.92
N ALA A 12 -17.71 -22.11 20.41
CA ALA A 12 -17.31 -20.86 19.78
C ALA A 12 -16.69 -21.20 18.42
N THR A 13 -17.41 -20.91 17.34
CA THR A 13 -16.83 -20.93 16.00
C THR A 13 -15.85 -19.76 15.92
N ALA A 14 -14.55 -20.07 16.03
CA ALA A 14 -13.50 -19.13 15.68
C ALA A 14 -13.71 -18.78 14.19
N THR A 15 -14.24 -17.60 13.93
CA THR A 15 -14.27 -17.03 12.59
C THR A 15 -12.82 -16.79 12.21
N SER A 16 -12.28 -17.61 11.31
CA SER A 16 -10.98 -17.38 10.72
C SER A 16 -10.94 -15.96 10.18
N LEU A 17 -9.98 -15.14 10.63
CA LEU A 17 -9.68 -13.88 9.97
C LEU A 17 -9.38 -14.21 8.50
N THR A 18 -10.28 -13.86 7.60
CA THR A 18 -10.17 -14.26 6.18
C THR A 18 -8.96 -13.59 5.57
N ALA A 19 -7.96 -14.39 5.18
CA ALA A 19 -6.91 -13.94 4.28
C ALA A 19 -7.54 -13.42 2.99
N GLN A 20 -7.05 -12.30 2.47
CA GLN A 20 -7.55 -11.76 1.20
C GLN A 20 -7.19 -12.70 0.05
N GLU A 21 -8.02 -12.71 -0.99
CA GLU A 21 -7.69 -13.41 -2.23
C GLU A 21 -6.33 -12.94 -2.76
N GLN A 22 -5.46 -13.88 -3.13
CA GLN A 22 -4.10 -13.55 -3.53
C GLN A 22 -4.06 -13.19 -5.02
N ALA A 23 -3.47 -12.04 -5.36
CA ALA A 23 -3.15 -11.70 -6.75
C ALA A 23 -2.00 -12.59 -7.28
N ALA A 24 -1.90 -12.72 -8.61
CA ALA A 24 -0.73 -13.31 -9.25
C ALA A 24 0.41 -12.28 -9.25
N LEU A 25 1.46 -12.54 -8.47
CA LEU A 25 2.55 -11.60 -8.19
C LEU A 25 3.92 -12.20 -8.57
N PRO A 26 4.94 -11.36 -8.82
CA PRO A 26 6.31 -11.85 -8.99
C PRO A 26 6.80 -12.52 -7.70
N SER A 27 7.76 -13.43 -7.81
CA SER A 27 8.27 -14.18 -6.66
C SER A 27 8.71 -13.26 -5.51
N GLY A 28 8.30 -13.60 -4.28
CA GLY A 28 8.58 -12.85 -3.07
C GLY A 28 7.69 -11.62 -2.83
N TRP A 29 6.87 -11.20 -3.80
CA TRP A 29 5.95 -10.09 -3.62
C TRP A 29 4.63 -10.55 -3.00
N GLN A 30 4.07 -9.66 -2.19
CA GLN A 30 2.76 -9.77 -1.58
C GLN A 30 1.93 -8.55 -1.94
N ALA A 31 0.60 -8.73 -1.90
CA ALA A 31 -0.36 -7.68 -2.14
C ALA A 31 -1.44 -7.73 -1.06
N ARG A 32 -1.85 -6.55 -0.59
CA ARG A 32 -2.97 -6.40 0.34
C ARG A 32 -3.83 -5.25 -0.14
N ALA A 33 -5.13 -5.48 -0.28
CA ALA A 33 -6.06 -4.41 -0.61
C ALA A 33 -6.45 -3.61 0.63
N ASP A 34 -6.63 -2.31 0.43
CA ASP A 34 -7.07 -1.38 1.47
C ASP A 34 -8.43 -1.76 2.07
N ARG A 35 -9.32 -2.32 1.23
CA ARG A 35 -10.63 -2.86 1.65
C ARG A 35 -10.56 -4.38 1.64
N ALA A 36 -11.01 -5.00 2.74
CA ALA A 36 -10.96 -6.45 2.93
C ALA A 36 -11.56 -7.25 1.75
N ASN A 37 -12.70 -6.79 1.22
CA ASN A 37 -13.47 -7.49 0.18
C ASN A 37 -13.20 -6.97 -1.24
N ALA A 38 -12.07 -6.29 -1.47
CA ALA A 38 -11.74 -5.77 -2.78
C ALA A 38 -11.38 -6.90 -3.78
N PRO A 39 -11.75 -6.78 -5.07
CA PRO A 39 -11.49 -7.82 -6.07
C PRO A 39 -10.01 -7.86 -6.47
N MET A 40 -9.24 -8.77 -5.85
CA MET A 40 -7.80 -8.92 -6.07
C MET A 40 -7.45 -9.52 -7.43
N GLN A 41 -8.39 -10.18 -8.11
CA GLN A 41 -8.22 -10.69 -9.48
C GLN A 41 -7.93 -9.58 -10.52
N ASN A 42 -8.25 -8.32 -10.19
CA ASN A 42 -7.98 -7.16 -11.04
C ASN A 42 -6.59 -6.55 -10.81
N VAL A 43 -5.82 -7.08 -9.86
CA VAL A 43 -4.44 -6.68 -9.58
C VAL A 43 -3.51 -7.56 -10.42
N LYS A 44 -2.79 -6.95 -11.35
CA LYS A 44 -1.75 -7.62 -12.14
C LYS A 44 -0.42 -6.96 -11.87
N PHE A 45 0.55 -7.73 -11.40
CA PHE A 45 1.90 -7.25 -11.14
C PHE A 45 2.88 -8.21 -11.78
N VAL A 46 3.57 -7.75 -12.82
CA VAL A 46 4.44 -8.60 -13.64
C VAL A 46 5.79 -7.95 -13.85
N PRO A 47 6.89 -8.72 -13.92
CA PRO A 47 8.17 -8.21 -14.39
C PRO A 47 8.03 -7.68 -15.82
N MET A 48 8.62 -6.52 -16.11
CA MET A 48 8.66 -5.94 -17.46
C MET A 48 9.90 -5.06 -17.63
N GLY A 49 10.79 -5.44 -18.54
CA GLY A 49 12.10 -4.80 -18.67
C GLY A 49 12.90 -4.90 -17.36
N ASP A 50 13.53 -3.81 -16.95
CA ASP A 50 14.33 -3.72 -15.72
C ASP A 50 13.49 -3.44 -14.46
N GLY A 51 12.17 -3.47 -14.57
CA GLY A 51 11.27 -3.18 -13.47
C GLY A 51 10.00 -4.01 -13.55
N TYR A 52 8.89 -3.36 -13.22
CA TYR A 52 7.60 -4.02 -13.15
C TYR A 52 6.50 -3.21 -13.84
N HIS A 53 5.50 -3.94 -14.33
CA HIS A 53 4.24 -3.36 -14.77
C HIS A 53 3.13 -3.73 -13.80
N VAL A 54 2.42 -2.70 -13.31
CA VAL A 54 1.31 -2.85 -12.38
C VAL A 54 0.03 -2.37 -13.07
N THR A 55 -0.99 -3.21 -13.09
CA THR A 55 -2.37 -2.82 -13.40
C THR A 55 -3.22 -3.01 -12.16
N LEU A 56 -3.92 -1.97 -11.74
CA LEU A 56 -4.73 -1.97 -10.53
C LEU A 56 -6.22 -1.81 -10.89
N GLY A 57 -7.07 -2.48 -10.10
CA GLY A 57 -8.49 -2.22 -10.00
C GLY A 57 -8.82 -1.60 -8.64
N PRO A 58 -8.49 -2.27 -7.53
CA PRO A 58 -8.57 -1.69 -6.19
C PRO A 58 -7.27 -0.98 -5.77
N SER A 59 -7.37 -0.13 -4.74
CA SER A 59 -6.21 0.37 -4.01
C SER A 59 -5.56 -0.77 -3.21
N VAL A 60 -4.26 -0.95 -3.41
CA VAL A 60 -3.47 -2.00 -2.77
C VAL A 60 -2.12 -1.47 -2.34
N ILE A 61 -1.54 -2.12 -1.33
CA ILE A 61 -0.10 -2.11 -1.12
C ILE A 61 0.52 -3.32 -1.80
N LEU A 62 1.68 -3.11 -2.41
CA LEU A 62 2.55 -4.15 -2.96
C LEU A 62 3.86 -4.08 -2.19
N TYR A 63 4.29 -5.19 -1.60
CA TYR A 63 5.51 -5.22 -0.80
C TYR A 63 6.23 -6.57 -0.92
N ASN A 64 7.54 -6.56 -0.74
CA ASN A 64 8.33 -7.77 -0.64
C ASN A 64 8.87 -7.88 0.79
N PRO A 65 8.51 -8.91 1.59
CA PRO A 65 8.97 -9.06 2.97
C PRO A 65 10.50 -9.17 3.12
N ALA A 66 11.22 -9.48 2.05
CA ALA A 66 12.68 -9.47 2.05
C ALA A 66 13.27 -8.04 1.94
N GLN A 67 12.48 -7.06 1.50
CA GLN A 67 12.87 -5.64 1.46
C GLN A 67 12.62 -5.01 2.83
N ARG A 68 13.63 -5.11 3.70
CA ARG A 68 13.62 -4.55 5.06
C ARG A 68 14.81 -3.62 5.25
N ALA A 69 14.60 -2.60 6.07
CA ALA A 69 15.64 -1.67 6.50
C ALA A 69 15.47 -1.37 7.99
N GLU A 70 16.59 -1.18 8.68
CA GLU A 70 16.65 -0.79 10.08
C GLU A 70 17.56 0.44 10.23
N GLY A 71 17.36 1.23 11.28
CA GLY A 71 18.13 2.45 11.50
C GLY A 71 17.87 3.53 10.46
N ALA A 72 18.92 4.24 10.04
CA ALA A 72 18.82 5.26 9.00
C ALA A 72 18.84 4.61 7.61
N TYR A 73 17.87 4.94 6.76
CA TYR A 73 17.75 4.36 5.43
C TYR A 73 17.12 5.31 4.42
N ARG A 74 17.24 4.94 3.14
CA ARG A 74 16.58 5.59 2.01
C ARG A 74 15.83 4.55 1.17
N ALA A 75 14.51 4.62 1.17
CA ALA A 75 13.67 3.87 0.24
C ALA A 75 13.43 4.74 -1.00
N GLN A 76 13.55 4.18 -2.20
CA GLN A 76 13.35 4.93 -3.44
C GLN A 76 12.74 4.06 -4.55
N ALA A 77 11.97 4.69 -5.43
CA ALA A 77 11.49 4.09 -6.67
C ALA A 77 11.14 5.16 -7.70
N SER A 78 11.21 4.78 -8.97
CA SER A 78 10.71 5.59 -10.09
C SER A 78 9.40 5.00 -10.59
N PHE A 79 8.39 5.86 -10.74
CA PHE A 79 7.06 5.49 -11.18
C PHE A 79 6.73 6.17 -12.49
N THR A 80 6.11 5.43 -13.42
CA THR A 80 5.54 5.98 -14.64
C THR A 80 4.07 5.57 -14.74
N GLN A 81 3.17 6.55 -14.64
CA GLN A 81 1.78 6.35 -15.03
C GLN A 81 1.74 6.26 -16.56
N THR A 82 1.26 5.14 -17.10
CA THR A 82 1.34 4.85 -18.54
C THR A 82 0.05 5.17 -19.31
N ARG A 83 -1.05 5.41 -18.59
CA ARG A 83 -2.36 5.73 -19.17
C ARG A 83 -3.11 6.74 -18.32
N ALA A 84 -3.96 7.53 -18.96
CA ALA A 84 -4.92 8.39 -18.30
C ALA A 84 -5.82 7.58 -17.34
N PRO A 85 -5.87 7.96 -16.05
CA PRO A 85 -6.68 7.26 -15.09
C PRO A 85 -8.13 7.78 -15.15
N ALA A 86 -9.09 6.92 -14.79
CA ALA A 86 -10.52 7.29 -14.76
C ALA A 86 -10.88 8.24 -13.59
N HIS A 87 -10.00 8.34 -12.61
CA HIS A 87 -10.06 9.24 -11.46
C HIS A 87 -8.64 9.72 -11.14
N PRO A 88 -8.45 10.69 -10.23
CA PRO A 88 -7.11 11.10 -9.82
C PRO A 88 -6.33 9.97 -9.14
N GLU A 89 -5.63 9.15 -9.93
CA GLU A 89 -4.85 7.99 -9.49
C GLU A 89 -3.53 8.41 -8.87
N ALA A 90 -3.23 7.83 -7.71
CA ALA A 90 -2.02 8.14 -6.98
C ALA A 90 -1.18 6.89 -6.73
N TYR A 91 0.13 7.08 -6.70
CA TYR A 91 1.10 6.02 -6.49
C TYR A 91 2.26 6.55 -5.67
N GLY A 92 2.98 5.64 -5.00
CA GLY A 92 4.21 6.01 -4.34
C GLY A 92 4.75 4.94 -3.41
N LEU A 93 5.43 5.37 -2.36
CA LEU A 93 6.22 4.52 -1.47
C LEU A 93 5.53 4.35 -0.12
N LEU A 94 5.73 3.17 0.48
CA LEU A 94 5.42 2.91 1.89
C LEU A 94 6.71 2.52 2.63
N VAL A 95 6.78 2.88 3.91
CA VAL A 95 7.90 2.55 4.83
C VAL A 95 7.39 2.27 6.24
N GLY A 96 8.25 1.70 7.08
CA GLY A 96 7.91 1.37 8.47
C GLY A 96 6.83 0.30 8.61
N GLY A 97 6.70 -0.56 7.59
CA GLY A 97 5.60 -1.52 7.50
C GLY A 97 5.68 -2.63 8.53
N GLN A 98 4.65 -2.71 9.38
CA GLN A 98 4.43 -3.78 10.37
C GLN A 98 3.12 -4.50 10.06
N ASN A 99 3.08 -5.83 10.23
CA ASN A 99 1.88 -6.65 10.06
C ASN A 99 1.14 -6.42 8.72
N LEU A 100 1.90 -6.21 7.63
CA LEU A 100 1.37 -5.83 6.32
C LEU A 100 0.45 -6.89 5.68
N ASP A 101 0.38 -8.09 6.23
CA ASP A 101 -0.50 -9.19 5.83
C ASP A 101 -1.73 -9.35 6.76
N ALA A 102 -1.81 -8.57 7.84
CA ALA A 102 -2.84 -8.71 8.87
C ALA A 102 -3.72 -7.44 9.03
N PRO A 103 -4.92 -7.55 9.64
CA PRO A 103 -5.80 -6.40 9.87
C PRO A 103 -5.22 -5.27 10.69
N ASN A 104 -4.23 -5.54 11.54
CA ASN A 104 -3.49 -4.57 12.34
C ASN A 104 -2.21 -4.05 11.63
N GLN A 105 -2.24 -3.98 10.29
CA GLN A 105 -1.20 -3.36 9.47
C GLN A 105 -0.88 -1.93 9.92
N ASP A 106 0.39 -1.58 9.97
CA ASP A 106 0.85 -0.25 10.36
C ASP A 106 1.94 0.20 9.39
N TYR A 107 1.79 1.37 8.78
CA TYR A 107 2.79 1.92 7.86
C TYR A 107 2.57 3.40 7.53
N LEU A 108 3.65 4.05 7.13
CA LEU A 108 3.66 5.40 6.57
C LEU A 108 3.72 5.31 5.04
N TYR A 109 2.96 6.14 4.34
CA TYR A 109 2.95 6.17 2.88
C TYR A 109 2.94 7.59 2.31
N PHE A 110 3.69 7.76 1.22
CA PHE A 110 3.87 9.00 0.47
C PHE A 110 3.45 8.76 -0.98
N LEU A 111 2.41 9.47 -1.41
CA LEU A 111 1.84 9.33 -2.75
C LEU A 111 1.98 10.63 -3.52
N VAL A 112 2.16 10.49 -4.83
CA VAL A 112 2.03 11.58 -5.80
C VAL A 112 0.93 11.26 -6.80
N ARG A 113 0.42 12.29 -7.44
CA ARG A 113 -0.71 12.22 -8.36
C ARG A 113 -0.45 13.04 -9.61
N GLY A 114 -0.98 12.58 -10.74
CA GLY A 114 -0.78 13.22 -12.05
C GLY A 114 -1.33 14.66 -12.16
N ASP A 115 -2.08 15.16 -11.20
CA ASP A 115 -2.55 16.55 -11.16
C ASP A 115 -1.57 17.51 -10.46
N GLY A 116 -0.39 17.03 -10.06
CA GLY A 116 0.67 17.85 -9.45
C GLY A 116 0.58 17.92 -7.92
N LYS A 117 -0.07 16.93 -7.29
CA LYS A 117 -0.28 16.88 -5.85
C LYS A 117 0.43 15.71 -5.19
N PHE A 118 0.77 15.89 -3.91
CA PHE A 118 1.21 14.81 -3.04
C PHE A 118 0.36 14.69 -1.79
N LEU A 119 0.50 13.56 -1.11
CA LEU A 119 -0.14 13.25 0.16
C LEU A 119 0.79 12.38 1.01
N VAL A 120 0.78 12.62 2.32
CA VAL A 120 1.47 11.80 3.31
C VAL A 120 0.48 11.35 4.36
N LYS A 121 0.37 10.03 4.55
CA LYS A 121 -0.57 9.44 5.49
C LYS A 121 0.04 8.25 6.20
N HIS A 122 -0.51 7.96 7.36
CA HIS A 122 -0.20 6.79 8.16
C HIS A 122 -1.42 5.87 8.17
N ARG A 123 -1.22 4.56 8.00
CA ARG A 123 -2.25 3.54 8.23
C ARG A 123 -2.02 2.90 9.59
N ALA A 124 -3.08 2.82 10.40
CA ALA A 124 -3.12 2.11 11.68
C ALA A 124 -4.30 1.12 11.68
N GLY A 125 -4.05 -0.09 11.23
CA GLY A 125 -5.05 -1.11 10.94
C GLY A 125 -6.09 -0.66 9.91
N ALA A 126 -7.32 -0.47 10.38
CA ALA A 126 -8.43 0.03 9.56
C ALA A 126 -8.44 1.56 9.41
N GLU A 127 -7.74 2.28 10.29
CA GLU A 127 -7.73 3.73 10.33
C GLU A 127 -6.61 4.31 9.46
N THR A 128 -6.80 5.57 9.06
CA THR A 128 -5.75 6.34 8.40
C THR A 128 -5.65 7.71 9.03
N HIS A 129 -4.44 8.12 9.40
CA HIS A 129 -4.14 9.46 9.91
C HIS A 129 -3.55 10.31 8.79
N THR A 130 -4.10 11.50 8.59
CA THR A 130 -3.58 12.45 7.60
C THR A 130 -2.48 13.30 8.21
N LEU A 131 -1.26 13.19 7.67
CA LEU A 131 -0.13 14.03 8.07
C LEU A 131 -0.02 15.24 7.13
N VAL A 132 -0.16 15.00 5.83
CA VAL A 132 -0.28 16.03 4.80
C VAL A 132 -1.37 15.59 3.83
N ASP A 133 -2.43 16.38 3.70
CA ASP A 133 -3.47 16.14 2.71
C ASP A 133 -3.02 16.56 1.31
N TRP A 134 -3.81 16.26 0.28
CA TRP A 134 -3.53 16.57 -1.13
C TRP A 134 -3.09 18.01 -1.36
N THR A 135 -1.77 18.20 -1.44
CA THR A 135 -1.12 19.51 -1.52
C THR A 135 -0.38 19.63 -2.85
N GLU A 136 -0.53 20.77 -3.52
CA GLU A 136 0.19 21.04 -4.76
C GLU A 136 1.68 21.26 -4.50
N HIS A 137 2.53 20.75 -5.40
CA HIS A 137 3.97 20.98 -5.31
C HIS A 137 4.60 21.11 -6.70
N ALA A 138 5.45 22.13 -6.87
CA ALA A 138 6.02 22.48 -8.18
C ALA A 138 6.92 21.38 -8.77
N ALA A 139 7.56 20.57 -7.92
CA ALA A 139 8.40 19.46 -8.36
C ALA A 139 7.60 18.28 -8.93
N ILE A 140 6.28 18.21 -8.73
CA ILE A 140 5.45 17.09 -9.21
C ILE A 140 5.01 17.37 -10.64
N THR A 141 5.55 16.60 -11.56
CA THR A 141 5.25 16.69 -12.99
C THR A 141 3.79 16.35 -13.24
N ARG A 142 3.02 17.32 -13.74
CA ARG A 142 1.65 17.06 -14.16
C ARG A 142 1.63 16.12 -15.36
N ALA A 143 0.61 15.27 -15.40
CA ALA A 143 0.40 14.33 -16.48
C ALA A 143 0.17 15.06 -17.81
N ASP A 144 0.70 14.51 -18.89
CA ASP A 144 0.47 15.01 -20.24
C ASP A 144 -0.97 14.72 -20.74
N ALA A 145 -1.27 15.11 -21.98
CA ALA A 145 -2.59 14.89 -22.58
C ALA A 145 -2.99 13.41 -22.71
N ALA A 146 -2.01 12.48 -22.72
CA ALA A 146 -2.27 11.04 -22.68
C ALA A 146 -2.40 10.49 -21.25
N GLY A 147 -2.29 11.37 -20.25
CA GLY A 147 -2.30 11.03 -18.83
C GLY A 147 -1.01 10.39 -18.36
N LYS A 148 0.09 10.53 -19.11
CA LYS A 148 1.39 9.99 -18.72
C LYS A 148 2.11 10.97 -17.81
N ALA A 149 2.66 10.47 -16.70
CA ALA A 149 3.53 11.21 -15.79
C ALA A 149 4.65 10.31 -15.28
N THR A 150 5.81 10.87 -14.97
CA THR A 150 6.94 10.13 -14.37
C THR A 150 7.47 10.89 -13.16
N HIS A 151 7.69 10.17 -12.07
CA HIS A 151 8.17 10.71 -10.80
C HIS A 151 9.22 9.79 -10.20
N ALA A 152 10.36 10.35 -9.79
CA ALA A 152 11.30 9.67 -8.92
C ALA A 152 10.95 10.04 -7.47
N LEU A 153 10.66 9.04 -6.63
CA LEU A 153 10.29 9.25 -5.23
C LEU A 153 11.35 8.65 -4.31
N ALA A 154 11.57 9.31 -3.18
CA ALA A 154 12.32 8.74 -2.08
C ALA A 154 11.73 9.10 -0.71
N ILE A 155 11.94 8.22 0.25
CA ILE A 155 11.70 8.46 1.66
C ILE A 155 13.01 8.19 2.39
N GLU A 156 13.50 9.19 3.10
CA GLU A 156 14.69 9.09 3.95
C GLU A 156 14.27 9.11 5.41
N ALA A 157 14.62 8.06 6.15
CA ALA A 157 14.40 7.98 7.58
C ALA A 157 15.76 8.09 8.29
N THR A 158 15.82 8.99 9.28
CA THR A 158 17.00 9.22 10.11
C THR A 158 16.57 9.36 11.57
N SER A 159 17.54 9.47 12.49
CA SER A 159 17.25 9.80 13.90
C SER A 159 16.60 11.17 14.10
N GLU A 160 16.74 12.08 13.12
CA GLU A 160 16.19 13.45 13.19
C GLU A 160 14.76 13.52 12.64
N GLY A 161 14.32 12.51 11.90
CA GLY A 161 12.99 12.46 11.30
C GLY A 161 12.96 11.83 9.93
N VAL A 162 11.84 12.06 9.24
CA VAL A 162 11.54 11.50 7.92
C VAL A 162 11.42 12.61 6.89
N ARG A 163 12.07 12.44 5.74
CA ARG A 163 11.99 13.34 4.58
C ARG A 163 11.34 12.63 3.41
N PHE A 164 10.45 13.34 2.71
CA PHE A 164 9.78 12.88 1.51
C PHE A 164 10.30 13.69 0.32
N LEU A 165 10.86 13.02 -0.68
CA LEU A 165 11.48 13.65 -1.83
C LEU A 165 10.79 13.22 -3.11
N VAL A 166 10.59 14.17 -4.01
CA VAL A 166 10.10 13.94 -5.37
C VAL A 166 10.93 14.77 -6.35
N ASN A 167 11.44 14.10 -7.39
CA ASN A 167 12.24 14.62 -8.50
C ASN A 167 13.54 15.32 -8.09
#